data_AF-A0A821JRN0-F1
#
_entry.id   AF-A0A821JRN0-F1
#
_cell.length_a   1.000
_cell.length_b   1.000
_cell.length_c   1.000
_cell.angle_alpha   90.00
_cell.angle_beta   90.00
_cell.angle_gamma   90.00
#
_symmetry.space_group_name_H-M   'P 1'
#
loop_
_entity.id
_entity.type
_entity.pdbx_description
1 polymer ?
#
loop_
_entity_poly.entity_id
_entity_poly.type
_entity_poly.pdbx_seq_one_letter_code
_entity_poly.pdbx_strand_id
1 'polypeptide(L)'
;SQLEQWRTIIFGAVKDRAERKYKLPTANEEDHTNVDFDYYDNVFTQRINLWQTHNSVKELLLQSGNVIGKIAAELEGIDCVRIWHDQALIKEPFANPTAWHFDVTYWSFTSLHAISVWIALDDSTLENGCMYFMPGSHKVRLILN
;
A
#
# COMPACT_ATOMS: atom_id res chain seq x y z
N SER A 1 10.29 -19.49 8.02
CA SER A 1 11.11 -18.27 8.12
C SER A 1 10.20 -17.10 8.51
N GLN A 2 10.75 -15.92 8.81
CA GLN A 2 9.93 -14.72 9.04
C GLN A 2 9.07 -14.38 7.81
N LEU A 3 9.63 -14.48 6.60
CA LEU A 3 8.91 -14.23 5.35
C LEU A 3 7.68 -15.15 5.19
N GLU A 4 7.82 -16.46 5.44
CA GLU A 4 6.69 -17.39 5.33
C GLU A 4 5.57 -17.10 6.35
N GLN A 5 5.92 -16.65 7.55
CA GLN A 5 4.94 -16.21 8.54
C GLN A 5 4.17 -14.97 8.03
N TRP A 6 4.89 -13.99 7.48
CA TRP A 6 4.30 -12.80 6.89
C TRP A 6 3.37 -13.14 5.73
N ARG A 7 3.83 -13.96 4.78
CA ARG A 7 3.01 -14.49 3.66
C ARG A 7 1.73 -15.14 4.17
N THR A 8 1.84 -16.08 5.12
CA THR A 8 0.69 -16.80 5.68
C THR A 8 -0.35 -15.84 6.27
N ILE A 9 0.10 -14.87 7.07
CA ILE A 9 -0.80 -13.91 7.74
C ILE A 9 -1.46 -12.97 6.72
N ILE A 10 -0.67 -12.38 5.82
CA ILE A 10 -1.17 -11.38 4.87
C ILE A 10 -2.07 -12.03 3.82
N PHE A 11 -1.69 -13.20 3.27
CA PHE A 11 -2.51 -13.89 2.27
C PHE A 11 -3.83 -14.38 2.86
N GLY A 12 -3.82 -14.86 4.10
CA GLY A 12 -5.05 -15.16 4.84
C GLY A 12 -5.96 -13.94 4.96
N ALA A 13 -5.41 -12.80 5.40
CA ALA A 13 -6.19 -11.57 5.54
C ALA A 13 -6.74 -11.02 4.21
N VAL A 14 -5.98 -11.14 3.13
CA VAL A 14 -6.43 -10.76 1.77
C VAL A 14 -7.59 -11.64 1.32
N LYS A 15 -7.48 -12.96 1.52
CA LYS A 15 -8.53 -13.94 1.17
C LYS A 15 -9.81 -13.67 1.97
N ASP A 16 -9.70 -13.52 3.29
CA ASP A 16 -10.82 -13.21 4.18
C ASP A 16 -11.55 -11.93 3.76
N ARG A 17 -10.79 -10.91 3.29
CA ARG A 17 -11.38 -9.67 2.81
C ARG A 17 -12.08 -9.84 1.45
N ALA A 18 -11.55 -10.68 0.56
CA ALA A 18 -12.19 -10.95 -0.74
C ALA A 18 -13.53 -11.69 -0.60
N GLU A 19 -13.67 -12.54 0.42
CA GLU A 19 -14.92 -13.25 0.71
C GLU A 19 -16.00 -12.34 1.31
N ARG A 20 -15.62 -11.21 1.91
CA ARG A 20 -16.55 -10.17 2.37
C ARG A 20 -17.06 -9.36 1.17
N LYS A 21 -18.08 -9.88 0.48
CA LYS A 21 -18.80 -9.16 -0.58
C LYS A 21 -19.35 -7.83 -0.05
N TYR A 22 -18.71 -6.71 -0.39
CA TYR A 22 -19.32 -5.39 -0.28
C TYR A 22 -20.06 -5.10 -1.59
N LYS A 23 -21.40 -5.09 -1.55
CA LYS A 23 -22.21 -4.59 -2.69
C LYS A 23 -22.10 -3.07 -2.69
N LEU A 24 -21.34 -2.52 -3.63
CA LEU A 24 -21.48 -1.12 -4.01
C LEU A 24 -22.93 -0.87 -4.45
N PRO A 25 -23.57 0.26 -4.07
CA PRO A 25 -24.75 0.72 -4.78
C PRO A 25 -24.38 0.84 -6.26
N THR A 26 -25.15 0.21 -7.14
CA THR A 26 -24.96 0.24 -8.59
C THR A 26 -24.83 1.69 -9.06
N ALA A 27 -23.64 2.08 -9.51
CA ALA A 27 -23.45 3.34 -10.22
C ALA A 27 -24.13 3.20 -11.59
N ASN A 28 -24.90 4.21 -11.96
CA ASN A 28 -25.69 4.24 -13.19
C ASN A 28 -24.82 3.95 -14.43
N GLU A 29 -25.34 3.08 -15.29
CA GLU A 29 -24.81 2.72 -16.61
C GLU A 29 -24.94 3.92 -17.57
N GLU A 30 -24.12 4.97 -17.47
CA GLU A 30 -24.04 6.02 -18.50
C GLU A 30 -22.86 6.96 -18.23
N ASP A 31 -21.62 6.52 -18.46
CA ASP A 31 -20.52 7.44 -18.77
C ASP A 31 -19.53 6.81 -19.77
N HIS A 32 -19.63 7.23 -21.03
CA HIS A 32 -18.85 6.70 -22.15
C HIS A 32 -17.51 7.43 -22.31
N THR A 33 -16.63 7.33 -21.30
CA THR A 33 -15.20 7.71 -21.40
C THR A 33 -14.29 6.51 -21.11
N ASN A 34 -14.56 5.41 -21.82
CA ASN A 34 -14.06 4.05 -21.58
C ASN A 34 -12.59 3.77 -21.95
N VAL A 35 -11.70 4.77 -21.98
CA VAL A 35 -10.29 4.56 -22.38
C VAL A 35 -9.34 4.59 -21.17
N ASP A 36 -9.75 5.19 -20.04
CA ASP A 36 -8.88 5.38 -18.87
C ASP A 36 -9.17 4.39 -17.73
N PHE A 37 -10.41 3.91 -17.57
CA PHE A 37 -10.78 2.98 -16.51
C PHE A 37 -10.08 1.62 -16.62
N ASP A 38 -10.01 1.04 -17.82
CA ASP A 38 -9.37 -0.25 -18.06
C ASP A 38 -7.86 -0.24 -17.76
N TYR A 39 -7.20 0.92 -17.91
CA TYR A 39 -5.77 1.06 -17.62
C TYR A 39 -5.50 1.00 -16.11
N TYR A 40 -6.24 1.77 -15.31
CA TYR A 40 -6.06 1.84 -13.86
C TYR A 40 -6.54 0.56 -13.14
N ASP A 41 -7.61 -0.07 -13.64
CA ASP A 41 -8.13 -1.31 -13.06
C ASP A 41 -7.17 -2.49 -13.23
N ASN A 42 -6.25 -2.42 -14.22
CA ASN A 42 -5.26 -3.47 -14.47
C ASN A 42 -3.86 -3.16 -13.91
N VAL A 43 -3.70 -2.31 -12.89
CA VAL A 43 -2.38 -2.03 -12.26
C VAL A 43 -2.08 -3.01 -11.11
N PHE A 44 -3.02 -3.14 -10.17
CA PHE A 44 -2.94 -4.11 -9.06
C PHE A 44 -4.30 -4.25 -8.37
N THR A 45 -4.52 -5.41 -7.73
CA THR A 45 -5.57 -5.55 -6.72
C THR A 45 -5.07 -5.03 -5.38
N GLN A 46 -5.85 -4.16 -4.74
CA GLN A 46 -5.50 -3.59 -3.43
C GLN A 46 -6.44 -4.02 -2.31
N ARG A 47 -5.90 -4.18 -1.09
CA ARG A 47 -6.67 -4.32 0.15
C ARG A 47 -6.09 -3.38 1.21
N ILE A 48 -6.89 -2.41 1.64
CA ILE A 48 -6.47 -1.35 2.57
C ILE A 48 -7.02 -1.64 3.98
N ASN A 49 -6.26 -1.26 5.01
CA ASN A 49 -6.62 -1.36 6.42
C ASN A 49 -6.92 -2.82 6.85
N LEU A 50 -6.09 -3.77 6.42
CA LEU A 50 -6.18 -5.15 6.92
C LEU A 50 -5.88 -5.17 8.42
N TRP A 51 -4.96 -4.35 8.92
CA TRP A 51 -4.60 -4.25 10.34
C TRP A 51 -5.79 -3.90 11.24
N GLN A 52 -6.77 -3.15 10.72
CA GLN A 52 -7.96 -2.77 11.47
C GLN A 52 -9.02 -3.89 11.51
N THR A 53 -8.90 -4.88 10.63
CA THR A 53 -9.98 -5.87 10.37
C THR A 53 -9.54 -7.34 10.50
N HIS A 54 -8.24 -7.59 10.69
CA HIS A 54 -7.67 -8.91 10.84
C HIS A 54 -6.64 -8.94 11.99
N ASN A 55 -6.97 -9.66 13.08
CA ASN A 55 -6.20 -9.64 14.32
C ASN A 55 -4.74 -10.04 14.13
N SER A 56 -4.47 -11.07 13.31
CA SER A 56 -3.08 -11.48 13.06
C SER A 56 -2.27 -10.42 12.32
N VAL A 57 -2.89 -9.58 11.47
CA VAL A 57 -2.19 -8.47 10.80
C VAL A 57 -1.94 -7.35 11.81
N LYS A 58 -2.94 -7.06 12.66
CA LYS A 58 -2.80 -6.10 13.76
C LYS A 58 -1.64 -6.47 14.67
N GLU A 59 -1.60 -7.73 15.11
CA GLU A 59 -0.53 -8.26 15.95
C GLU A 59 0.80 -8.22 15.22
N LEU A 60 0.86 -8.66 13.97
CA LEU A 60 2.08 -8.60 13.16
C LEU A 60 2.68 -7.19 13.12
N LEU A 61 1.85 -6.16 12.91
CA LEU A 61 2.30 -4.77 12.77
C LEU A 61 2.53 -4.04 14.09
N LEU A 62 1.77 -4.36 15.15
CA LEU A 62 1.81 -3.63 16.42
C LEU A 62 2.58 -4.35 17.55
N GLN A 63 3.00 -5.60 17.36
CA GLN A 63 3.77 -6.31 18.38
C GLN A 63 5.04 -5.54 18.77
N SER A 64 5.34 -5.49 20.06
CA SER A 64 6.51 -4.75 20.60
C SER A 64 7.86 -5.25 20.07
N GLY A 65 7.90 -6.44 19.47
CA GLY A 65 9.09 -6.98 18.78
C GLY A 65 9.21 -6.56 17.32
N ASN A 66 8.22 -5.85 16.75
CA ASN A 66 8.28 -5.36 15.38
C ASN A 66 9.17 -4.12 15.30
N VAL A 67 10.25 -4.22 14.55
CA VAL A 67 11.26 -3.17 14.38
C VAL A 67 10.84 -2.06 13.39
N ILE A 68 9.78 -2.25 12.61
CA ILE A 68 9.39 -1.32 11.54
C ILE A 68 9.07 0.07 12.08
N GLY A 69 8.27 0.15 13.15
CA GLY A 69 7.94 1.44 13.77
C GLY A 69 9.18 2.16 14.30
N LYS A 70 10.14 1.40 14.85
CA LYS A 70 11.42 1.93 15.33
C LYS A 70 12.28 2.44 14.17
N ILE A 71 12.43 1.65 13.10
CA ILE A 71 13.19 2.05 11.90
C ILE A 71 12.59 3.31 11.28
N ALA A 72 11.26 3.37 11.13
CA ALA A 72 10.58 4.54 10.58
C ALA A 72 10.79 5.79 11.45
N ALA A 73 10.68 5.66 12.77
CA ALA A 73 10.93 6.75 13.72
C ALA A 73 12.39 7.24 13.68
N GLU A 74 13.35 6.32 13.58
CA GLU A 74 14.78 6.63 13.47
C GLU A 74 15.13 7.33 12.15
N LEU A 75 14.56 6.89 11.02
CA LEU A 75 14.75 7.52 9.70
C LEU A 75 14.19 8.95 9.65
N GLU A 76 13.06 9.18 10.31
CA GLU A 76 12.39 10.48 10.36
C GLU A 76 12.92 11.41 11.48
N GLY A 77 13.71 10.87 12.42
CA GLY A 77 14.25 11.63 13.55
C GLY A 77 13.18 12.06 14.57
N ILE A 78 12.17 11.22 14.81
CA ILE A 78 11.06 11.48 15.74
C ILE A 78 10.91 10.36 16.78
N ASP A 79 10.17 10.62 17.86
CA ASP A 79 10.04 9.65 18.96
C ASP A 79 9.18 8.43 18.62
N CYS A 80 8.14 8.62 17.82
CA CYS A 80 7.24 7.54 17.43
C CYS A 80 6.45 7.86 16.14
N VAL A 81 5.99 6.80 15.48
CA VAL A 81 5.08 6.85 14.34
C VAL A 81 3.74 6.19 14.69
N ARG A 82 2.69 6.52 13.93
CA ARG A 82 1.40 5.83 13.98
C ARG A 82 1.07 5.28 12.61
N ILE A 83 0.48 4.09 12.57
CA ILE A 83 -0.01 3.51 11.31
C ILE A 83 -1.27 4.28 10.90
N TRP A 84 -1.22 4.96 9.75
CA TRP A 84 -2.40 5.55 9.13
C TRP A 84 -3.21 4.48 8.40
N HIS A 85 -2.58 3.78 7.47
CA HIS A 85 -3.14 2.60 6.82
C HIS A 85 -2.04 1.57 6.50
N ASP A 86 -2.46 0.33 6.28
CA ASP A 86 -1.67 -0.68 5.57
C ASP A 86 -2.35 -1.00 4.24
N GLN A 87 -1.57 -1.46 3.26
CA GLN A 87 -2.07 -1.82 1.95
C GLN A 87 -1.36 -3.07 1.43
N ALA A 88 -2.11 -4.14 1.21
CA ALA A 88 -1.66 -5.26 0.40
C ALA A 88 -1.86 -4.92 -1.07
N LEU A 89 -0.78 -4.99 -1.85
CA LEU A 89 -0.73 -4.73 -3.29
C LEU A 89 -0.43 -6.05 -4.01
N ILE A 90 -1.39 -6.55 -4.78
CA ILE A 90 -1.26 -7.78 -5.57
C ILE A 90 -1.14 -7.39 -7.02
N LYS A 91 0.05 -7.61 -7.58
CA LYS A 91 0.34 -7.32 -8.99
C LYS A 91 0.28 -8.61 -9.79
N GLU A 92 -0.72 -8.71 -10.65
CA GLU A 92 -0.90 -9.87 -11.53
C GLU A 92 0.14 -9.87 -12.67
N PRO A 93 0.47 -11.04 -13.25
CA PRO A 93 1.28 -11.10 -14.45
C PRO A 93 0.69 -10.24 -15.57
N PHE A 94 1.56 -9.52 -16.29
CA PHE A 94 1.17 -8.61 -17.38
C PHE A 94 0.29 -7.42 -16.96
N ALA A 95 0.18 -7.12 -15.66
CA ALA A 95 -0.45 -5.90 -15.16
C ALA A 95 0.32 -4.64 -15.59
N ASN A 96 -0.40 -3.53 -15.71
CA ASN A 96 0.12 -2.23 -16.08
C ASN A 96 1.14 -1.69 -15.05
N PRO A 97 2.07 -0.82 -15.47
CA PRO A 97 2.97 -0.16 -14.54
C PRO A 97 2.23 0.88 -13.69
N THR A 98 2.63 1.01 -12.43
CA THR A 98 2.17 2.11 -11.58
C THR A 98 2.83 3.40 -12.07
N ALA A 99 2.03 4.42 -12.37
CA ALA A 99 2.54 5.71 -12.83
C ALA A 99 3.40 6.40 -11.76
N TRP A 100 4.31 7.28 -12.18
CA TRP A 100 5.06 8.14 -11.26
C TRP A 100 4.11 9.02 -10.45
N HIS A 101 4.29 9.05 -9.14
CA HIS A 101 3.48 9.86 -8.25
C HIS A 101 4.21 10.19 -6.94
N PHE A 102 3.61 11.07 -6.14
CA PHE A 102 3.95 11.28 -4.75
C PHE A 102 2.80 10.77 -3.88
N ASP A 103 3.07 9.90 -2.90
CA ASP A 103 2.00 9.31 -2.07
C ASP A 103 1.14 10.39 -1.38
N VAL A 104 1.76 11.49 -0.96
CA VAL A 104 1.10 12.58 -0.22
C VAL A 104 -0.09 13.20 -0.96
N THR A 105 -0.15 13.11 -2.30
CA THR A 105 -1.28 13.63 -3.07
C THR A 105 -2.54 12.77 -2.93
N TYR A 106 -2.42 11.54 -2.44
CA TYR A 106 -3.53 10.61 -2.22
C TYR A 106 -3.97 10.52 -0.76
N TRP A 107 -3.24 11.16 0.16
CA TRP A 107 -3.49 11.05 1.59
C TRP A 107 -4.46 12.11 2.09
N SER A 108 -5.34 11.73 3.02
CA SER A 108 -6.29 12.65 3.66
C SER A 108 -5.71 13.42 4.86
N PHE A 109 -4.38 13.45 4.97
CA PHE A 109 -3.66 14.17 6.01
C PHE A 109 -2.36 14.76 5.45
N THR A 110 -1.80 15.72 6.16
CA THR A 110 -0.50 16.32 5.83
C THR A 110 0.44 16.16 7.01
N SER A 111 1.63 15.63 6.75
CA SER A 111 2.73 15.59 7.71
C SER A 111 4.06 15.65 6.97
N LEU A 112 5.00 16.41 7.49
CA LEU A 112 6.38 16.44 6.98
C LEU A 112 7.17 15.18 7.36
N HIS A 113 6.63 14.37 8.27
CA HIS A 113 7.23 13.14 8.77
C HIS A 113 6.46 11.88 8.34
N ALA A 114 5.64 11.99 7.28
CA ALA A 114 4.92 10.84 6.76
C ALA A 114 5.85 9.99 5.88
N ILE A 115 5.92 8.70 6.18
CA ILE A 115 6.79 7.74 5.51
C ILE A 115 6.03 6.45 5.18
N SER A 116 6.24 5.93 3.98
CA SER A 116 5.74 4.63 3.54
C SER A 116 6.84 3.57 3.74
N VAL A 117 6.47 2.40 4.29
CA VAL A 117 7.36 1.23 4.38
C VAL A 117 6.81 0.15 3.47
N TRP A 118 7.54 -0.17 2.40
CA TRP A 118 7.17 -1.21 1.45
C TRP A 118 7.96 -2.49 1.73
N ILE A 119 7.25 -3.62 1.83
CA ILE A 119 7.82 -4.92 2.21
C ILE A 119 7.47 -5.92 1.12
N ALA A 120 8.50 -6.44 0.44
CA ALA A 120 8.34 -7.47 -0.57
C ALA A 120 7.88 -8.78 0.10
N LEU A 121 6.71 -9.28 -0.26
CA LEU A 121 6.27 -10.63 0.11
C LEU A 121 6.64 -11.69 -0.93
N ASP A 122 7.01 -11.27 -2.13
CA ASP A 122 7.57 -12.09 -3.19
C ASP A 122 8.87 -11.44 -3.70
N ASP A 123 9.65 -12.19 -4.48
CA ASP A 123 10.86 -11.64 -5.09
C ASP A 123 10.49 -10.39 -5.88
N SER A 124 11.28 -9.32 -5.73
CA SER A 124 11.04 -8.05 -6.41
C SER A 124 12.20 -7.79 -7.36
N THR A 125 11.94 -7.91 -8.65
CA THR A 125 12.92 -7.83 -9.74
C THR A 125 12.51 -6.74 -10.74
N LEU A 126 13.46 -6.36 -11.60
CA LEU A 126 13.22 -5.36 -12.64
C LEU A 126 12.10 -5.80 -13.60
N GLU A 127 11.96 -7.11 -13.81
CA GLU A 127 11.03 -7.73 -14.74
C GLU A 127 9.64 -7.97 -14.15
N ASN A 128 9.49 -7.96 -12.81
CA ASN A 128 8.21 -8.25 -12.15
C ASN A 128 7.61 -7.06 -11.38
N GLY A 129 8.12 -5.86 -11.64
CA GLY A 129 7.54 -4.61 -11.14
C GLY A 129 8.06 -4.17 -9.78
N CYS A 130 9.38 -4.28 -9.55
CA CYS A 130 10.01 -3.63 -8.40
C CYS A 130 9.77 -2.11 -8.35
N MET A 131 9.96 -1.52 -7.18
CA MET A 131 9.85 -0.08 -7.01
C MET A 131 11.01 0.67 -7.69
N TYR A 132 10.68 1.86 -8.20
CA TYR A 132 11.64 2.84 -8.67
C TYR A 132 11.47 4.13 -7.86
N PHE A 133 12.59 4.77 -7.54
CA PHE A 133 12.60 6.07 -6.87
C PHE A 133 13.41 7.05 -7.68
N MET A 134 13.00 8.31 -7.67
CA MET A 134 13.80 9.41 -8.19
C MET A 134 14.58 10.06 -7.04
N PRO A 135 15.90 9.88 -6.93
CA PRO A 135 16.65 10.41 -5.80
C PRO A 135 16.51 11.93 -5.65
N GLY A 136 16.25 12.39 -4.43
CA GLY A 136 16.08 13.82 -4.12
C GLY A 136 14.70 14.39 -4.41
N SER A 137 13.77 13.65 -5.03
CA SER A 137 12.42 14.14 -5.34
C SER A 137 11.63 14.55 -4.08
N HIS A 138 11.88 13.93 -2.93
CA HIS A 138 11.28 14.28 -1.62
C HIS A 138 11.61 15.70 -1.14
N LYS A 139 12.65 16.35 -1.71
CA LYS A 139 13.00 17.75 -1.38
C LYS A 139 12.21 18.76 -2.19
N VAL A 140 11.51 18.32 -3.23
CA VAL A 140 10.67 19.18 -4.06
C VAL A 140 9.39 19.47 -3.29
N ARG A 141 9.16 20.74 -2.97
CA ARG A 141 7.90 21.17 -2.37
C ARG A 141 6.87 21.35 -3.49
N LEU A 142 5.90 20.44 -3.56
CA LEU A 142 4.71 20.67 -4.36
C LEU A 142 3.97 21.87 -3.76
N ILE A 143 4.03 23.03 -4.41
CA ILE A 143 3.11 24.12 -4.14
C ILE A 143 1.81 23.73 -4.82
N LEU A 144 0.89 23.15 -4.07
CA LEU A 144 -0.48 22.99 -4.52
C LEU A 144 -1.13 24.38 -4.42
N ASN A 145 -1.41 25.00 -5.56
CA ASN A 145 -2.17 26.25 -5.66
C ASN A 145 -3.66 25.99 -5.45
#